data_AF-A0A4Q3MF26-F1
#
_entry.id   AF-A0A4Q3MF26-F1
#
_cell.length_a   1.000
_cell.length_b   1.000
_cell.length_c   1.000
_cell.angle_alpha   90.00
_cell.angle_beta   90.00
_cell.angle_gamma   90.00
#
_symmetry.space_group_name_H-M   'P 1'
#
loop_
_entity.id
_entity.type
_entity.pdbx_description
1 polymer ?
#
loop_
_entity_poly.entity_id
_entity_poly.type
_entity_poly.pdbx_seq_one_letter_code
_entity_poly.pdbx_strand_id
1 'polypeptide(L)' 'MSDHKGASLVFDALPPAKTLIADRGYDSTPFRQAFAAKGIEACIPSSRSRKIP' A
#
# COMPACT_ATOMS: atom_id res chain seq x y z
N MET A 1 18.70 2.58 1.35
CA MET A 1 17.29 3.04 1.46
C MET A 1 16.42 1.80 1.32
N SER A 2 15.41 1.60 2.18
CA SER A 2 14.50 0.45 2.04
C SER A 2 13.39 0.81 1.05
N ASP A 3 12.96 -0.15 0.24
CA ASP A 3 11.89 0.03 -0.74
C ASP A 3 10.59 0.54 -0.10
N HIS A 4 10.31 0.17 1.16
CA HIS A 4 9.15 0.67 1.92
C HIS A 4 9.20 2.20 2.11
N LYS A 5 10.38 2.74 2.47
CA LYS A 5 10.58 4.19 2.57
C LYS A 5 10.51 4.86 1.21
N GLY A 6 11.06 4.22 0.17
CA GLY A 6 10.97 4.72 -1.20
C GLY A 6 9.52 4.83 -1.69
N ALA A 7 8.73 3.77 -1.51
CA ALA A 7 7.32 3.73 -1.89
C ALA A 7 6.46 4.76 -1.15
N SER A 8 6.80 5.06 0.10
CA SER A 8 6.11 6.12 0.87
C SER A 8 6.33 7.51 0.25
N LEU A 9 7.49 7.77 -0.35
CA LEU A 9 7.79 9.05 -1.00
C LEU A 9 7.06 9.23 -2.34
N VAL A 10 6.88 8.15 -3.11
CA VAL A 10 6.15 8.20 -4.39
C VAL A 10 4.63 8.12 -4.23
N PHE A 11 4.14 7.76 -3.05
CA PHE A 11 2.71 7.61 -2.77
C PHE A 11 1.90 8.87 -3.10
N ASP A 12 2.43 10.06 -2.80
CA ASP A 12 1.74 11.32 -3.09
C ASP A 12 1.79 11.73 -4.55
N ALA A 13 2.75 11.21 -5.31
CA ALA A 13 2.87 11.42 -6.74
C ALA A 13 2.05 10.42 -7.57
N LEU A 14 1.38 9.45 -6.92
CA LEU A 14 0.55 8.48 -7.63
C LEU A 14 -0.63 9.17 -8.33
N PRO A 15 -0.89 8.86 -9.61
CA PRO A 15 -2.07 9.35 -10.29
C PRO A 15 -3.33 8.79 -9.61
N PRO A 16 -4.48 9.47 -9.74
CA PRO A 16 -5.75 8.94 -9.26
C PRO A 16 -6.02 7.59 -9.91
N ALA A 17 -6.30 6.58 -9.09
CA ALA A 17 -6.56 5.22 -9.53
C ALA A 17 -7.67 4.59 -8.67
N LYS A 18 -8.43 3.66 -9.24
CA LYS A 18 -9.45 2.91 -8.48
C LYS A 18 -8.81 1.82 -7.61
N THR A 19 -7.72 1.23 -8.09
CA THR A 19 -7.06 0.10 -7.44
C THR A 19 -5.56 0.21 -7.62
N LEU A 20 -4.80 -0.19 -6.61
CA LEU A 20 -3.34 -0.28 -6.66
C LEU A 20 -2.89 -1.68 -6.26
N ILE A 21 -2.10 -2.30 -7.13
CA ILE A 21 -1.49 -3.60 -6.93
C ILE A 21 -0.09 -3.38 -6.35
N ALA A 22 0.22 -4.03 -5.24
CA ALA A 22 1.56 -4.00 -4.67
C ALA A 22 1.99 -5.38 -4.20
N ASP A 23 3.30 -5.57 -4.10
CA ASP A 23 3.86 -6.80 -3.56
C ASP A 23 3.51 -6.99 -2.07
N ARG A 24 3.52 -8.25 -1.62
CA ARG A 24 3.28 -8.63 -0.22
C ARG A 24 4.16 -7.86 0.78
N GLY A 25 5.38 -7.49 0.42
CA GLY A 25 6.29 -6.69 1.26
C GLY A 25 5.75 -5.30 1.62
N TYR A 26 4.75 -4.80 0.88
CA TYR A 26 4.11 -3.52 1.10
C TYR A 26 2.79 -3.62 1.89
N ASP A 27 2.41 -4.83 2.35
CA ASP A 27 1.21 -5.06 3.16
C ASP A 27 1.34 -4.54 4.60
N SER A 28 1.59 -3.24 4.74
CA SER A 28 1.65 -2.56 6.02
C SER A 28 0.36 -1.79 6.31
N THR A 29 0.00 -1.67 7.58
CA THR A 29 -1.15 -0.87 8.01
C THR A 29 -1.08 0.59 7.52
N PRO A 30 0.07 1.29 7.60
CA PRO A 30 0.19 2.65 7.07
C PRO A 30 -0.11 2.75 5.58
N PHE A 31 0.38 1.81 4.76
CA PHE A 31 0.10 1.81 3.32
C PHE A 31 -1.39 1.61 3.03
N ARG A 32 -2.03 0.62 3.66
CA ARG A 32 -3.48 0.38 3.46
C ARG A 32 -4.34 1.58 3.89
N GLN A 33 -3.99 2.22 5.01
CA GLN A 33 -4.67 3.42 5.47
C GLN A 33 -4.48 4.59 4.50
N ALA A 34 -3.27 4.76 3.97
CA ALA A 34 -2.99 5.79 2.99
C ALA A 34 -3.79 5.56 1.70
N PHE A 35 -3.82 4.33 1.16
CA PHE A 35 -4.64 3.98 0.00
C PHE A 35 -6.12 4.28 0.25
N ALA A 36 -6.67 3.86 1.40
CA ALA A 36 -8.05 4.13 1.78
C ALA A 36 -8.35 5.64 1.87
N ALA A 37 -7.42 6.44 2.42
CA ALA A 37 -7.56 7.89 2.51
C ALA A 37 -7.58 8.58 1.13
N LYS A 38 -6.87 8.02 0.14
CA LYS A 38 -6.94 8.48 -1.27
C LYS A 38 -8.11 7.86 -2.05
N GLY A 39 -8.92 6.99 -1.45
CA GLY A 39 -10.00 6.28 -2.14
C GLY A 39 -9.50 5.23 -3.14
N ILE A 40 -8.28 4.74 -2.96
CA ILE A 40 -7.66 3.72 -3.80
C ILE A 40 -7.82 2.37 -3.11
N GLU A 41 -8.34 1.37 -3.81
CA GLU A 41 -8.42 0.00 -3.30
C GLU A 41 -7.04 -0.68 -3.34
N ALA A 42 -6.59 -1.21 -2.21
CA ALA A 42 -5.30 -1.91 -2.13
C ALA A 42 -5.46 -3.39 -2.48
N CYS A 43 -5.00 -3.80 -3.66
CA CYS A 43 -4.91 -5.19 -4.09
C CYS A 43 -3.52 -5.75 -3.71
N ILE A 44 -3.34 -6.06 -2.43
CA ILE A 44 -2.05 -6.52 -1.87
C ILE A 44 -2.24 -7.88 -1.21
N PRO A 45 -1.41 -8.89 -1.54
CA PRO A 45 -1.43 -10.17 -0.83
C PRO A 45 -1.18 -9.97 0.67
N SER A 46 -2.01 -10.59 1.52
CA SER A 46 -1.88 -10.48 2.97
C SER A 46 -0.54 -11.03 3.46
N SER A 47 0.17 -10.27 4.29
CA SER A 47 1.40 -10.68 4.98
C SER A 47 1.14 -11.85 5.93
N ARG A 48 2.14 -12.72 6.16
CA ARG A 48 1.96 -13.94 6.99
C ARG A 48 1.55 -13.62 8.43
N SER A 49 1.92 -12.44 8.93
CA SER A 49 1.66 -11.98 10.29
C SER A 49 0.31 -11.28 10.46
N ARG A 50 -0.38 -10.94 9.36
CA ARG A 50 -1.63 -10.19 9.41
C ARG A 50 -2.77 -11.13 9.78
N LYS A 51 -3.43 -10.85 10.91
CA LYS A 51 -4.56 -11.65 11.42
C LYS A 51 -5.87 -11.42 10.67
N ILE A 52 -6.03 -10.24 10.05
CA ILE A 52 -7.23 -9.84 9.32
C ILE A 52 -6.77 -9.27 7.97
N PRO A 53 -7.06 -9.94 6.84
CA PRO A 53 -6.65 -9.51 5.50
C PRO A 53 -7.07 -8.07 5.18
#